data_AF-A0A8T3YKJ7-F1
#
_entry.id   AF-A0A8T3YKJ7-F1
#
_cell.length_a   1.000
_cell.length_b   1.000
_cell.length_c   1.000
_cell.angle_alpha   90.00
_cell.angle_beta   90.00
_cell.angle_gamma   90.00
#
_symmetry.space_group_name_H-M   'P 1'
#
loop_
_entity.id
_entity.type
_entity.pdbx_description
1 polymer ?
#
loop_
_entity_poly.entity_id
_entity_poly.type
_entity_poly.pdbx_seq_one_letter_code
_entity_poly.pdbx_strand_id
1 'polypeptide(L)'
;MTIYMVKKEYQIQGLVQAKSTAKAMMKNKPVSLKYSLEIMSNIKGMRVDKAITWLNRIIRMEEFLPLRRYNKKVGHKRGEAKGFAKAGRYPIRCLKAFVELLNSVKANADYKGLDSENLLIAHMFASQGFGRRSYQPQGRISGKARSSKSTHLEVVVREAR
;
A
#
# COMPACT_ATOMS: atom_id res chain seq x y z
N MET A 1 19.51 -2.74 -19.95
CA MET A 1 18.18 -3.22 -19.52
C MET A 1 18.21 -3.41 -18.01
N THR A 2 17.72 -2.45 -17.21
CA THR A 2 17.77 -2.56 -15.75
C THR A 2 16.83 -3.68 -15.31
N ILE A 3 17.40 -4.79 -14.85
CA ILE A 3 16.64 -5.91 -14.31
C ILE A 3 16.08 -5.43 -12.97
N TYR A 4 14.80 -5.07 -12.92
CA TYR A 4 14.14 -4.77 -11.65
C TYR A 4 14.03 -6.08 -10.86
N MET A 5 15.05 -6.37 -10.05
CA MET A 5 15.10 -7.55 -9.19
C MET A 5 14.01 -7.47 -8.14
N VAL A 6 13.45 -8.64 -7.83
CA VAL A 6 12.49 -8.79 -6.74
C VAL A 6 13.18 -8.42 -5.43
N LYS A 7 12.63 -7.42 -4.74
CA LYS A 7 13.18 -6.93 -3.48
C LYS A 7 13.29 -8.03 -2.42
N LYS A 8 14.45 -8.09 -1.74
CA LYS A 8 14.75 -9.08 -0.69
C LYS A 8 14.78 -8.47 0.71
N GLU A 9 15.33 -7.27 0.83
CA GLU A 9 15.57 -6.60 2.11
C GLU A 9 14.54 -5.50 2.39
N TYR A 10 14.30 -5.21 3.67
CA TYR A 10 13.49 -4.08 4.10
C TYR A 10 14.32 -2.80 4.09
N GLN A 11 13.71 -1.64 3.85
CA GLN A 11 14.46 -0.37 3.87
C GLN A 11 14.99 0.01 5.24
N ILE A 12 14.23 -0.25 6.30
CA ILE A 12 14.65 0.06 7.66
C ILE A 12 15.09 -1.23 8.34
N GLN A 13 16.41 -1.46 8.40
CA GLN A 13 16.97 -2.68 9.00
C GLN A 13 16.95 -2.62 10.54
N GLY A 14 17.26 -1.47 11.15
CA GLY A 14 17.33 -1.34 12.61
C GLY A 14 16.01 -1.65 13.33
N LEU A 15 14.90 -1.06 12.87
CA LEU A 15 13.57 -1.33 13.42
C LEU A 15 13.11 -2.78 13.18
N VAL A 16 13.58 -3.41 12.10
CA VAL A 16 13.21 -4.77 11.69
C VAL A 16 13.83 -5.85 12.57
N GLN A 17 14.95 -5.55 13.23
CA GLN A 17 15.67 -6.48 14.09
C GLN A 17 15.19 -6.43 15.55
N ALA A 18 14.40 -5.42 15.93
CA ALA A 18 13.89 -5.28 17.29
C ALA A 18 12.91 -6.41 17.65
N LYS A 19 13.05 -6.96 18.87
CA LYS A 19 12.22 -8.08 19.36
C LYS A 19 10.72 -7.74 19.40
N SER A 20 10.38 -6.51 19.77
CA SER A 20 9.00 -6.00 19.91
C SER A 20 8.34 -5.55 18.59
N THR A 21 8.82 -6.06 17.45
CA THR A 21 8.32 -5.66 16.13
C THR A 21 7.95 -6.86 15.27
N ALA A 22 6.92 -6.68 14.44
CA ALA A 22 6.54 -7.63 13.40
C ALA A 22 6.61 -6.98 12.03
N LYS A 23 6.86 -7.79 11.00
CA LYS A 23 7.09 -7.33 9.64
C LYS A 23 6.37 -8.20 8.63
N ALA A 24 5.93 -7.60 7.53
CA ALA A 24 5.48 -8.34 6.36
C ALA A 24 5.88 -7.60 5.09
N MET A 25 6.04 -8.37 4.02
CA MET A 25 6.40 -7.87 2.69
C MET A 25 5.64 -8.64 1.63
N MET A 26 4.97 -7.92 0.73
CA MET A 26 4.42 -8.48 -0.50
C MET A 26 5.28 -8.03 -1.67
N LYS A 27 5.68 -8.99 -2.50
CA LYS A 27 6.61 -8.74 -3.59
C LYS A 27 5.88 -8.79 -4.93
N ASN A 28 6.17 -7.81 -5.80
CA ASN A 28 5.67 -7.75 -7.17
C ASN A 28 4.13 -7.85 -7.31
N LYS A 29 3.39 -7.31 -6.33
CA LYS A 29 1.92 -7.32 -6.35
C LYS A 29 1.42 -6.42 -7.49
N PRO A 30 0.42 -6.82 -8.31
CA PRO A 30 -0.05 -6.07 -9.47
C PRO A 30 -0.93 -4.87 -9.08
N VAL A 31 -0.36 -3.94 -8.32
CA VAL A 31 -1.02 -2.73 -7.81
C VAL A 31 -0.21 -1.48 -8.20
N SER A 32 -0.85 -0.32 -8.10
CA SER A 32 -0.26 0.94 -8.58
C SER A 32 0.52 1.65 -7.48
N LEU A 33 1.82 1.89 -7.70
CA LEU A 33 2.70 2.60 -6.77
C LEU A 33 2.13 3.92 -6.26
N LYS A 34 1.58 4.72 -7.17
CA LYS A 34 1.01 6.03 -6.83
C LYS A 34 -0.10 5.93 -5.77
N TYR A 35 -1.02 4.99 -5.92
CA TYR A 35 -2.11 4.82 -4.95
C TYR A 35 -1.60 4.14 -3.68
N SER A 36 -0.64 3.23 -3.78
CA SER A 36 -0.01 2.62 -2.60
C SER A 36 0.65 3.66 -1.70
N LEU A 37 1.35 4.65 -2.29
CA LEU A 37 1.98 5.74 -1.54
C LEU A 37 0.95 6.64 -0.83
N GLU A 38 -0.18 6.93 -1.48
CA GLU A 38 -1.26 7.71 -0.86
C GLU A 38 -1.91 6.94 0.30
N ILE A 39 -2.17 5.64 0.13
CA ILE A 39 -2.68 4.78 1.19
C ILE A 39 -1.71 4.78 2.38
N MET A 40 -0.43 4.50 2.13
CA MET A 40 0.62 4.49 3.16
C MET A 40 0.68 5.81 3.93
N SER A 41 0.63 6.94 3.24
CA SER A 41 0.67 8.26 3.87
C SER A 41 -0.52 8.51 4.81
N ASN A 42 -1.67 7.90 4.55
CA ASN A 42 -2.88 8.11 5.35
C ASN A 42 -2.97 7.17 6.56
N ILE A 43 -2.41 5.96 6.46
CA ILE A 43 -2.46 4.94 7.52
C ILE A 43 -1.21 4.92 8.41
N LYS A 44 -0.12 5.57 8.00
CA LYS A 44 1.11 5.66 8.80
C LYS A 44 0.79 6.22 10.19
N GLY A 45 1.24 5.52 11.24
CA GLY A 45 1.02 5.90 12.63
C GLY A 45 -0.36 5.54 13.20
N MET A 46 -1.24 4.88 12.44
CA MET A 46 -2.49 4.34 12.97
C MET A 46 -2.27 2.99 13.66
N ARG A 47 -3.21 2.62 14.55
CA ARG A 47 -3.36 1.23 14.98
C ARG A 47 -3.77 0.36 13.79
N VAL A 48 -3.27 -0.87 13.73
CA VAL A 48 -3.51 -1.79 12.61
C VAL A 48 -5.01 -2.05 12.40
N ASP A 49 -5.76 -2.29 13.47
CA ASP A 49 -7.20 -2.57 13.37
C ASP A 49 -8.02 -1.35 12.88
N LYS A 50 -7.64 -0.14 13.33
CA LYS A 50 -8.23 1.11 12.83
C LYS A 50 -7.93 1.30 11.34
N ALA A 51 -6.72 0.96 10.91
CA ALA A 51 -6.35 1.05 9.50
C ALA A 51 -7.14 0.05 8.64
N ILE A 52 -7.30 -1.20 9.08
CA ILE A 52 -8.10 -2.22 8.37
C ILE A 52 -9.56 -1.76 8.25
N THR A 53 -10.15 -1.27 9.34
CA THR A 53 -11.52 -0.76 9.36
C THR A 53 -11.69 0.38 8.36
N TRP A 54 -10.78 1.35 8.38
CA TRP A 54 -10.82 2.49 7.45
C TRP A 54 -10.69 2.06 5.98
N LEU A 55 -9.77 1.14 5.68
CA LEU A 55 -9.61 0.61 4.32
C LEU A 55 -10.88 -0.11 3.84
N ASN A 56 -11.57 -0.84 4.72
CA ASN A 56 -12.83 -1.53 4.42
C ASN A 56 -13.98 -0.55 4.14
N ARG A 57 -14.08 0.57 4.87
CA ARG A 57 -15.04 1.64 4.56
C ARG A 57 -14.82 2.22 3.17
N ILE A 58 -13.56 2.40 2.76
CA ILE A 58 -13.24 2.85 1.41
C ILE A 58 -13.59 1.81 0.35
N ILE A 59 -13.39 0.52 0.64
CA ILE A 59 -13.81 -0.57 -0.26
C ILE A 59 -15.33 -0.57 -0.45
N ARG A 60 -16.09 -0.27 0.61
CA ARG A 60 -17.56 -0.10 0.60
C ARG A 60 -18.03 1.23 -0.01
N MET A 61 -17.09 2.10 -0.39
CA MET A 61 -17.37 3.42 -0.96
C MET A 61 -18.09 4.39 -0.01
N GLU A 62 -18.01 4.15 1.30
CA GLU A 62 -18.55 5.04 2.35
C GLU A 62 -17.65 6.28 2.53
N GLU A 63 -16.33 6.06 2.53
CA GLU A 63 -15.31 7.11 2.57
C GLU A 63 -14.41 6.98 1.34
N PHE A 64 -13.83 8.08 0.82
CA PHE A 64 -12.87 7.98 -0.29
C PHE A 64 -11.40 8.08 0.15
N LEU A 65 -10.49 7.49 -0.63
CA LEU A 65 -9.06 7.68 -0.41
C LEU A 65 -8.66 9.12 -0.81
N PRO A 66 -8.22 9.96 0.13
CA PRO A 66 -7.75 11.30 -0.20
C PRO A 66 -6.41 11.20 -0.96
N LEU A 67 -6.30 11.94 -2.06
CA LEU A 67 -5.07 12.02 -2.86
C LEU A 67 -4.38 13.36 -2.58
N ARG A 68 -3.16 13.33 -2.01
CA ARG A 68 -2.39 14.53 -1.67
C ARG A 68 -1.34 14.85 -2.73
N ARG A 69 -0.52 13.86 -3.12
CA ARG A 69 0.60 14.04 -4.08
C ARG A 69 0.15 13.78 -5.52
N TYR A 70 -0.66 12.75 -5.74
CA TYR A 70 -1.08 12.30 -7.08
C TYR A 70 -2.51 12.72 -7.42
N ASN A 71 -2.82 14.01 -7.24
CA ASN A 71 -4.16 14.60 -7.40
C ASN A 71 -4.36 15.39 -8.71
N LYS A 72 -3.35 15.51 -9.58
CA LYS A 72 -3.46 16.23 -10.86
C LYS A 72 -4.52 15.61 -11.76
N LYS A 73 -5.41 16.44 -12.32
CA LYS A 73 -6.53 16.04 -13.20
C LYS A 73 -7.45 15.00 -12.56
N VAL A 74 -7.60 15.05 -11.22
CA VAL A 74 -8.58 14.23 -10.49
C VAL A 74 -9.75 15.13 -10.14
N GLY A 75 -10.96 14.73 -10.55
CA GLY A 75 -12.18 15.44 -10.20
C GLY A 75 -12.43 15.45 -8.69
N HIS A 76 -13.07 16.50 -8.20
CA HIS A 76 -13.49 16.56 -6.81
C HIS A 76 -14.52 15.45 -6.51
N LYS A 77 -14.51 14.97 -5.27
CA LYS A 77 -15.45 13.96 -4.78
C LYS A 77 -16.28 14.55 -3.65
N ARG A 78 -17.59 14.30 -3.70
CA ARG A 78 -18.52 14.52 -2.58
C ARG A 78 -18.50 13.26 -1.72
N GLY A 79 -18.48 13.43 -0.40
CA GLY A 79 -18.43 12.35 0.57
C GLY A 79 -17.45 12.63 1.71
N GLU A 80 -17.35 11.69 2.64
CA GLU A 80 -16.43 11.78 3.76
C GLU A 80 -15.01 11.36 3.32
N ALA A 81 -14.03 12.16 3.75
CA ALA A 81 -12.63 11.83 3.61
C ALA A 81 -11.83 12.37 4.78
N LYS A 82 -10.79 11.62 5.11
CA LYS A 82 -9.81 12.05 6.10
C LYS A 82 -9.13 13.36 5.64
N GLY A 83 -9.16 14.36 6.51
CA GLY A 83 -8.37 15.60 6.35
C GLY A 83 -8.90 16.62 5.34
N PHE A 84 -10.23 16.79 5.21
CA PHE A 84 -10.89 17.81 4.38
C PHE A 84 -10.46 17.81 2.89
N ALA A 85 -9.91 16.70 2.40
CA ALA A 85 -9.45 16.58 1.04
C ALA A 85 -10.64 16.59 0.07
N LYS A 86 -10.60 17.44 -0.95
CA LYS A 86 -11.68 17.55 -1.95
C LYS A 86 -11.52 16.58 -3.12
N ALA A 87 -10.33 16.00 -3.30
CA ALA A 87 -10.01 15.10 -4.42
C ALA A 87 -9.65 13.69 -3.91
N GLY A 88 -10.23 12.68 -4.55
CA GLY A 88 -10.05 11.29 -4.12
C GLY A 88 -10.48 10.25 -5.14
N ARG A 89 -10.11 8.98 -4.87
CA ARG A 89 -10.47 7.82 -5.70
C ARG A 89 -10.72 6.58 -4.83
N TYR A 90 -11.24 5.53 -5.46
CA TYR A 90 -11.46 4.21 -4.84
C TYR A 90 -10.58 3.15 -5.51
N PRO A 91 -9.27 3.05 -5.21
CA PRO A 91 -8.39 2.06 -5.84
C PRO A 91 -8.58 0.67 -5.18
N ILE A 92 -9.73 0.02 -5.45
CA ILE A 92 -10.16 -1.24 -4.80
C ILE A 92 -9.07 -2.32 -4.80
N ARG A 93 -8.39 -2.52 -5.93
CA ARG A 93 -7.29 -3.51 -6.04
C ARG A 93 -6.12 -3.22 -5.08
N CYS A 94 -5.77 -1.94 -4.91
CA CYS A 94 -4.74 -1.55 -3.94
C CYS A 94 -5.25 -1.75 -2.52
N LEU A 95 -6.47 -1.29 -2.21
CA LEU A 95 -7.04 -1.39 -0.86
C LEU A 95 -7.09 -2.84 -0.36
N LYS A 96 -7.57 -3.77 -1.19
CA LYS A 96 -7.59 -5.21 -0.86
C LYS A 96 -6.19 -5.74 -0.58
N ALA A 97 -5.18 -5.35 -1.36
CA ALA A 97 -3.81 -5.76 -1.12
C ALA A 97 -3.26 -5.21 0.21
N PHE A 98 -3.62 -3.98 0.61
CA PHE A 98 -3.21 -3.44 1.91
C PHE A 98 -3.90 -4.14 3.08
N VAL A 99 -5.17 -4.52 2.96
CA VAL A 99 -5.86 -5.32 3.98
C VAL A 99 -5.19 -6.69 4.14
N GLU A 100 -4.89 -7.37 3.04
CA GLU A 100 -4.14 -8.63 3.03
C GLU A 100 -2.77 -8.48 3.71
N LEU A 101 -2.03 -7.41 3.40
CA LEU A 101 -0.73 -7.12 4.01
C LEU A 101 -0.83 -6.90 5.52
N LEU A 102 -1.81 -6.11 5.98
CA LEU A 102 -1.99 -5.81 7.39
C LEU A 102 -2.42 -7.05 8.20
N ASN A 103 -3.31 -7.87 7.64
CA ASN A 103 -3.68 -9.16 8.24
C ASN A 103 -2.48 -10.10 8.34
N SER A 104 -1.62 -10.14 7.32
CA SER A 104 -0.39 -10.93 7.36
C SER A 104 0.58 -10.44 8.44
N VAL A 105 0.71 -9.12 8.65
CA VAL A 105 1.52 -8.62 9.77
C VAL A 105 0.93 -8.99 11.11
N LYS A 106 -0.40 -8.91 11.26
CA LYS A 106 -1.09 -9.26 12.50
C LYS A 106 -0.80 -10.72 12.88
N ALA A 107 -0.98 -11.64 11.93
CA ALA A 107 -0.63 -13.05 12.10
C ALA A 107 0.86 -13.26 12.44
N ASN A 108 1.76 -12.48 11.82
CA ASN A 108 3.19 -12.55 12.15
C ASN A 108 3.51 -11.99 13.55
N ALA A 109 2.71 -11.04 14.05
CA ALA A 109 2.85 -10.51 15.41
C ALA A 109 2.35 -11.52 16.44
N ASP A 110 1.19 -12.14 16.18
CA ASP A 110 0.64 -13.24 16.99
C ASP A 110 1.66 -14.38 17.11
N TYR A 111 2.26 -14.80 15.99
CA TYR A 111 3.28 -15.84 15.97
C TYR A 111 4.53 -15.47 16.80
N LYS A 112 4.84 -14.18 16.91
CA LYS A 112 5.95 -13.69 17.75
C LYS A 112 5.57 -13.50 19.22
N GLY A 113 4.32 -13.73 19.59
CA GLY A 113 3.80 -13.49 20.95
C GLY A 113 3.67 -12.00 21.29
N LEU A 114 3.49 -11.13 20.30
CA LEU A 114 3.17 -9.72 20.51
C LEU A 114 1.66 -9.56 20.66
N ASP A 115 1.21 -8.56 21.41
CA ASP A 115 -0.21 -8.22 21.48
C ASP A 115 -0.71 -7.69 20.12
N SER A 116 -1.55 -8.49 19.44
CA SER A 116 -2.04 -8.18 18.11
C SER A 116 -3.16 -7.16 18.06
N GLU A 117 -3.83 -6.88 19.17
CA GLU A 117 -4.83 -5.81 19.29
C GLU A 117 -4.15 -4.45 19.44
N ASN A 118 -2.95 -4.45 20.02
CA ASN A 118 -2.20 -3.25 20.36
C ASN A 118 -1.00 -2.99 19.43
N LEU A 119 -1.18 -3.21 18.13
CA LEU A 119 -0.16 -2.94 17.11
C LEU A 119 -0.26 -1.53 16.50
N LEU A 120 0.86 -0.82 16.47
CA LEU A 120 1.02 0.46 15.80
C LEU A 120 1.85 0.31 14.51
N ILE A 121 1.37 0.92 13.41
CA ILE A 121 2.12 0.99 12.15
C ILE A 121 3.29 1.97 12.32
N ALA A 122 4.49 1.42 12.54
CA ALA A 122 5.71 2.20 12.73
C ALA A 122 6.33 2.63 11.40
N HIS A 123 6.39 1.72 10.43
CA HIS A 123 7.00 1.99 9.13
C HIS A 123 6.24 1.30 8.01
N MET A 124 6.15 1.99 6.87
CA MET A 124 5.65 1.43 5.63
C MET A 124 6.46 1.96 4.46
N PHE A 125 6.65 1.13 3.44
CA PHE A 125 7.36 1.52 2.24
C PHE A 125 6.80 0.81 1.00
N ALA A 126 6.71 1.55 -0.11
CA ALA A 126 6.37 0.99 -1.41
C ALA A 126 7.47 1.32 -2.41
N SER A 127 7.92 0.32 -3.17
CA SER A 127 8.79 0.52 -4.33
C SER A 127 8.19 -0.07 -5.60
N GLN A 128 8.67 0.43 -6.73
CA GLN A 128 8.29 -0.10 -8.04
C GLN A 128 8.74 -1.55 -8.19
N GLY A 129 7.83 -2.41 -8.64
CA GLY A 129 8.12 -3.80 -8.95
C GLY A 129 8.45 -4.03 -10.42
N PHE A 130 8.56 -5.30 -10.80
CA PHE A 130 8.83 -5.72 -12.16
C PHE A 130 7.60 -5.54 -13.07
N GLY A 131 7.68 -4.62 -14.02
CA GLY A 131 6.63 -4.40 -15.02
C GLY A 131 6.83 -5.27 -16.26
N ARG A 132 5.84 -6.10 -16.60
CA ARG A 132 5.80 -6.86 -17.86
C ARG A 132 5.44 -5.91 -19.00
N ARG A 133 6.21 -5.97 -20.09
CA ARG A 133 5.92 -5.20 -21.30
C ARG A 133 4.93 -5.97 -22.17
N SER A 134 3.96 -5.26 -22.73
CA SER A 134 3.04 -5.76 -23.74
C SER A 134 2.91 -4.71 -24.85
N TYR A 135 2.74 -5.13 -26.10
CA TYR A 135 2.54 -4.21 -27.21
C TYR A 135 1.05 -4.13 -27.53
N GLN A 136 0.52 -2.91 -27.56
CA GLN A 136 -0.84 -2.64 -28.01
C GLN A 136 -0.77 -2.22 -29.49
N PRO A 137 -1.53 -2.86 -30.40
CA PRO A 137 -1.55 -2.44 -31.80
C PRO A 137 -2.08 -1.01 -31.91
N GLN A 138 -1.50 -0.21 -32.81
CA GLN A 138 -1.89 1.20 -32.99
C GLN A 138 -2.01 1.54 -34.48
N GLY A 139 -3.14 1.16 -35.09
CA GLY A 139 -3.46 1.52 -36.48
C GLY A 139 -2.30 1.27 -37.45
N ARG A 140 -1.98 2.27 -38.28
CA ARG A 140 -0.88 2.21 -39.26
C ARG A 140 0.53 2.46 -38.66
N ILE A 141 0.64 2.66 -37.34
CA ILE A 141 1.90 2.97 -36.65
C ILE A 141 2.37 1.75 -35.86
N SER A 142 3.69 1.61 -35.68
CA SER A 142 4.26 0.59 -34.81
C SER A 142 3.63 0.63 -33.41
N GLY A 143 3.31 -0.55 -32.87
CA GLY A 143 2.49 -0.72 -31.67
C GLY A 143 3.06 -0.01 -30.44
N LYS A 144 2.17 0.50 -29.58
CA LYS A 144 2.55 1.20 -28.35
C LYS A 144 2.96 0.21 -27.27
N ALA A 145 4.20 0.35 -26.77
CA ALA A 145 4.64 -0.38 -25.61
C ALA A 145 3.86 0.05 -24.35
N ARG A 146 3.28 -0.94 -23.66
CA ARG A 146 2.61 -0.81 -22.36
C ARG A 146 3.41 -1.58 -21.33
N SER A 147 3.44 -1.08 -20.10
CA SER A 147 4.08 -1.77 -18.98
C SER A 147 3.04 -2.00 -17.88
N SER A 148 2.94 -3.24 -17.42
CA SER A 148 2.09 -3.58 -16.28
C SER A 148 2.63 -2.90 -15.02
N LYS A 149 1.73 -2.42 -14.17
CA LYS A 149 2.11 -1.86 -12.88
C LYS A 149 2.25 -2.99 -11.86
N SER A 150 3.33 -2.93 -11.10
CA SER A 150 3.55 -3.79 -9.94
C SER A 150 4.34 -3.04 -8.88
N THR A 151 4.20 -3.46 -7.63
CA THR A 151 4.88 -2.85 -6.50
C THR A 151 5.32 -3.88 -5.47
N HIS A 152 6.43 -3.60 -4.82
CA HIS A 152 6.78 -4.20 -3.54
C HIS A 152 6.16 -3.35 -2.43
N LEU A 153 5.49 -3.99 -1.48
CA LEU A 153 4.88 -3.35 -0.32
C LEU A 153 5.50 -3.92 0.93
N GLU A 154 5.90 -3.05 1.84
CA GLU A 154 6.53 -3.37 3.12
C GLU A 154 5.82 -2.66 4.24
N VAL A 155 5.74 -3.36 5.37
CA VAL A 155 5.21 -2.82 6.61
C VAL A 155 5.96 -3.42 7.78
N VAL A 156 6.22 -2.57 8.77
CA VAL A 156 6.76 -2.96 10.07
C VAL A 156 5.88 -2.31 11.13
N VAL A 157 5.40 -3.14 12.04
CA VAL A 157 4.60 -2.71 13.19
C VAL A 157 5.41 -2.91 14.45
N ARG A 158 5.07 -2.13 15.47
CA ARG A 158 5.56 -2.28 16.83
C ARG A 158 4.38 -2.35 17.78
N GLU A 159 4.60 -2.99 18.90
CA GLU A 159 3.66 -2.92 20.02
C GLU A 159 3.55 -1.47 20.50
N ALA A 160 2.31 -1.03 20.73
CA ALA A 160 2.05 0.24 21.39
C ALA A 160 2.42 0.09 22.87
N ARG A 161 3.23 1.03 23.38
CA ARG A 161 3.49 1.14 24.81
C ARG A 161 2.25 1.62 25.55
#